data_AF-A0A392MVK6-F1
#
_entry.id   AF-A0A392MVK6-F1
#
_cell.length_a   1.000
_cell.length_b   1.000
_cell.length_c   1.000
_cell.angle_alpha   90.00
_cell.angle_beta   90.00
_cell.angle_gamma   90.00
#
_symmetry.space_group_name_H-M   'P 1'
#
loop_
_entity.id
_entity.type
_entity.pdbx_description
1 polymer ?
#
loop_
_entity_poly.entity_id
_entity_poly.type
_entity_poly.pdbx_seq_one_letter_code
_entity_poly.pdbx_strand_id
1 'polypeptide(L)' 'MSVDQSALTRESLSATKNPSDEVFYGSTVKKGEIEAVTIATGVHTFFGKADQLVDSTNQVGHF' A
#
# COMPACT_ATOMS: atom_id res chain seq x y z
N MET A 1 2.33 -3.74 16.49
CA MET A 1 1.52 -2.52 16.27
C MET A 1 0.25 -2.86 15.50
N SER A 2 -0.75 -1.98 15.50
CA SER A 2 -1.97 -2.13 14.69
C SER A 2 -2.03 -1.03 13.64
N VAL A 3 -2.31 -1.43 12.40
CA VAL A 3 -2.28 -0.58 11.20
C VAL A 3 -3.58 -0.75 10.43
N ASP A 4 -4.22 0.36 10.07
CA ASP A 4 -5.33 0.39 9.13
C ASP A 4 -4.80 0.40 7.70
N GLN A 5 -5.15 -0.64 6.94
CA GLN A 5 -4.77 -0.81 5.53
C GLN A 5 -6.00 -0.85 4.61
N SER A 6 -7.14 -0.34 5.08
CA SER A 6 -8.40 -0.33 4.31
C SER A 6 -8.27 0.36 2.95
N ALA A 7 -7.43 1.40 2.84
CA ALA A 7 -7.11 2.06 1.57
C ALA A 7 -6.41 1.15 0.54
N LEU A 8 -5.76 0.07 0.99
CA LEU A 8 -4.97 -0.85 0.17
C LEU A 8 -5.71 -2.16 -0.09
N THR A 9 -6.31 -2.76 0.94
CA THR A 9 -6.91 -4.10 0.89
C THR A 9 -8.44 -4.09 0.82
N ARG A 10 -9.07 -2.93 1.07
CA ARG A 10 -10.53 -2.78 1.26
C ARG A 10 -11.08 -3.57 2.46
N GLU A 11 -10.21 -4.02 3.36
CA GLU A 11 -10.60 -4.66 4.61
C GLU A 11 -10.74 -3.60 5.70
N SER A 12 -11.88 -3.60 6.41
CA SER A 12 -12.15 -2.61 7.46
C SER A 12 -11.44 -2.91 8.78
N LEU A 13 -10.97 -4.14 8.98
CA LEU A 13 -10.27 -4.53 10.20
C LEU A 13 -8.81 -4.11 10.12
N SER A 14 -8.27 -3.63 11.25
CA SER A 14 -6.85 -3.30 11.33
C SER A 14 -5.98 -4.55 11.22
N ALA A 15 -4.89 -4.45 10.46
CA ALA A 15 -3.87 -5.47 10.40
C ALA A 15 -2.92 -5.37 11.61
N THR A 16 -2.56 -6.52 12.19
CA THR A 16 -1.50 -6.59 13.21
C THR A 16 -0.15 -6.74 12.50
N LYS A 17 0.83 -5.92 12.90
CA LYS A 17 2.19 -5.93 12.35
C LYS A 17 3.23 -6.16 13.44
N ASN A 18 4.17 -7.05 13.16
CA ASN A 18 5.30 -7.44 13.98
C ASN A 18 6.60 -6.84 13.43
N PRO A 19 7.70 -6.87 14.21
CA PRO A 19 9.02 -6.50 13.69
C PRO A 19 9.36 -7.34 12.44
N SER A 20 9.90 -6.68 11.41
CA SER A 20 10.18 -7.24 10.08
C SER A 20 8.98 -7.38 9.14
N ASP A 21 7.75 -7.12 9.58
CA ASP A 21 6.61 -7.05 8.65
C ASP A 21 6.67 -5.79 7.80
N GLU A 22 6.34 -5.92 6.53
CA GLU A 22 6.22 -4.79 5.62
C GLU A 22 5.00 -3.92 5.96
N VAL A 23 5.18 -2.61 5.85
CA VAL A 23 4.12 -1.60 5.97
C VAL A 23 4.09 -0.78 4.69
N PHE A 24 2.90 -0.60 4.13
CA PHE A 24 2.71 0.11 2.88
C PHE A 24 2.34 1.57 3.12
N TYR A 25 2.90 2.45 2.31
CA TYR A 25 2.50 3.86 2.25
C TYR A 25 0.99 3.97 1.98
N GLY A 26 0.32 4.92 2.64
CA GLY A 26 -1.14 5.05 2.64
C GLY A 26 -1.87 4.24 3.72
N SER A 27 -1.14 3.48 4.55
CA SER A 27 -1.68 2.90 5.77
C SER A 27 -1.65 3.90 6.93
N THR A 28 -2.54 3.75 7.92
CA THR A 28 -2.54 4.59 9.14
C THR A 28 -2.25 3.75 10.38
N VAL A 29 -1.27 4.13 11.20
CA VAL A 29 -1.01 3.46 12.49
C VAL A 29 -2.14 3.80 13.47
N LYS A 30 -2.88 2.78 13.93
CA LYS A 30 -3.99 2.95 14.89
C LYS A 30 -3.53 2.78 16.34
N LYS A 31 -2.51 1.94 16.59
CA LYS A 31 -1.95 1.73 17.93
C LYS A 31 -0.47 1.32 17.88
N GLY A 32 0.33 2.01 18.69
CA GLY A 32 1.79 1.81 18.80
C GLY A 32 2.56 2.80 17.93
N GLU A 33 3.87 2.61 17.90
CA GLU A 33 4.81 3.41 17.12
C GLU A 33 5.69 2.47 16.29
N ILE A 34 6.26 2.98 15.20
CA ILE A 34 7.13 2.22 14.29
C ILE A 34 8.27 3.09 13.81
N GLU A 35 9.48 2.54 13.89
CA GLU A 35 10.61 2.98 13.10
C GLU A 35 10.80 1.97 11.97
N ALA A 36 10.87 2.46 10.73
CA ALA A 36 10.96 1.62 9.55
C ALA A 36 11.95 2.20 8.55
N VAL A 37 12.53 1.32 7.73
CA VAL A 37 13.39 1.70 6.61
C VAL A 37 12.57 1.62 5.33
N THR A 38 12.73 2.60 4.44
CA THR A 38 12.09 2.57 3.12
C THR A 38 12.73 1.52 2.24
N ILE A 39 11.95 0.54 1.79
CA ILE A 39 12.41 -0.56 0.92
C ILE A 39 12.00 -0.40 -0.55
N ALA A 40 11.02 0.47 -0.85
CA ALA A 40 10.53 0.71 -2.21
C ALA A 40 10.02 2.14 -2.39
N THR A 41 10.21 2.71 -3.58
CA THR A 41 9.78 4.06 -3.98
C THR A 41 9.27 4.08 -5.43
N GLY A 42 8.52 5.12 -5.81
CA GLY A 42 7.98 5.28 -7.17
C GLY A 42 7.13 4.10 -7.62
N VAL A 43 7.36 3.62 -8.85
CA VAL A 43 6.64 2.50 -9.48
C VAL A 43 6.79 1.17 -8.73
N HIS A 44 7.79 1.04 -7.85
CA HIS A 44 7.98 -0.17 -7.04
C HIS A 44 7.11 -0.20 -5.78
N THR A 45 6.39 0.88 -5.47
CA THR A 45 5.40 0.89 -4.38
C THR A 45 4.11 0.18 -4.80
N PHE A 46 3.28 -0.20 -3.82
CA PHE A 46 1.97 -0.80 -4.11
C PHE A 46 1.11 0.07 -5.04
N PHE A 47 0.99 1.36 -4.72
CA PHE A 47 0.24 2.31 -5.56
C PHE A 47 0.95 2.60 -6.88
N GLY A 48 2.29 2.75 -6.89
CA GLY A 48 3.04 3.01 -8.13
C GLY A 48 2.94 1.86 -9.13
N LYS A 49 2.89 0.61 -8.65
CA LYS A 49 2.64 -0.56 -9.49
C LYS A 49 1.22 -0.57 -10.03
N ALA A 50 0.23 -0.21 -9.20
CA ALA A 50 -1.15 -0.11 -9.64
C ALA A 50 -1.33 0.99 -10.71
N ASP A 51 -0.72 2.15 -10.51
CA ASP A 51 -0.72 3.27 -11.46
C ASP A 51 -0.10 2.85 -12.80
N GLN A 52 1.06 2.18 -12.77
CA GLN A 52 1.69 1.63 -13.98
C GLN A 52 0.78 0.63 -14.72
N LEU A 53 0.06 -0.23 -14.00
CA LEU A 53 -0.86 -1.19 -14.63
C LEU A 53 -2.05 -0.48 -15.28
N VAL A 54 -2.57 0.58 -14.66
CA VAL A 54 -3.63 1.42 -15.26
C VAL A 54 -3.13 2.07 -16.55
N ASP A 55 -1.93 2.64 -16.53
CA ASP A 55 -1.33 3.30 -17.71
C ASP A 55 -0.96 2.31 -18.83
N SER A 56 -0.52 1.10 -18.46
CA SER A 56 -0.17 0.02 -19.40
C SER A 56 -1.39 -0.66 -20.03
N THR A 57 -2.60 -0.32 -19.60
CA THR A 57 -3.82 -0.84 -20.21
C THR A 57 -4.05 -0.11 -21.53
N ASN A 58 -3.79 -0.79 -22.67
CA ASN A 58 -3.99 -0.26 -24.02
C ASN A 58 -5.33 0.51 -24.12
N GLN A 59 -5.26 1.83 -24.22
CA GLN A 59 -6.39 2.74 -24.41
C GLN A 59 -7.00 2.60 -25.82
N VAL A 60 -7.38 1.40 -26.24
CA VAL A 60 -8.27 1.24 -27.39
C VAL A 60 -9.71 1.32 -26.85
N GLY A 61 -10.07 2.52 -26.38
CA GLY A 61 -11.46 2.88 -26.21
C GLY A 61 -12.09 2.97 -27.60
N HIS A 62 -12.96 2.02 -27.93
CA HIS A 62 -13.90 2.21 -29.04
C HIS A 62 -14.93 3.25 -28.58
N PHE A 63 -14.79 4.48 -29.09
CA PHE A 63 -15.90 5.42 -29.18
C PHE A 63 -16.72 5.10 -30.44
#